data_AF-A0ABD6IPI0-F1
#
_entry.id   AF-A0ABD6IPI0-F1
#
_cell.length_a   1.000
_cell.length_b   1.000
_cell.length_c   1.000
_cell.angle_alpha   90.00
_cell.angle_beta   90.00
_cell.angle_gamma   90.00
#
_symmetry.space_group_name_H-M   'P 1'
#
loop_
_entity.id
_entity.type
_entity.pdbx_description
1 polymer ?
#
loop_
_entity_poly.entity_id
_entity_poly.type
_entity_poly.pdbx_seq_one_letter_code
_entity_poly.pdbx_strand_id
1 'polypeptide(L)' 'MTGGVRVLSVSGEMDHHTGDTLREALGACTTDPPRVVADLHRVSFMDSSGINILISAHRALTEAGGWLRLAA' A
#
# COMPACT_ATOMS: atom_id res chain seq x y z
N MET A 1 12.72 -2.25 -8.32
CA MET A 1 11.61 -3.01 -8.93
C MET A 1 12.11 -4.41 -9.19
N THR A 2 11.55 -5.42 -8.54
CA THR A 2 11.90 -6.83 -8.75
C THR A 2 10.79 -7.43 -9.60
N GLY A 3 11.06 -7.82 -10.85
CA GLY A 3 10.09 -8.51 -11.71
C GLY A 3 8.77 -7.76 -12.00
N GLY A 4 8.77 -6.43 -12.02
CA GLY A 4 7.55 -5.63 -12.23
C GLY A 4 6.65 -5.54 -10.99
N VAL A 5 7.20 -5.82 -9.80
CA VAL A 5 6.58 -5.57 -8.50
C VAL A 5 7.27 -4.40 -7.80
N ARG A 6 6.47 -3.49 -7.26
CA ARG A 6 6.90 -2.39 -6.39
C ARG A 6 6.75 -2.82 -4.94
N VAL A 7 7.80 -2.64 -4.15
CA VAL A 7 7.76 -2.85 -2.70
C VAL A 7 7.72 -1.48 -2.02
N LEU A 8 6.77 -1.28 -1.13
CA LEU A 8 6.61 -0.09 -0.30
C LEU A 8 6.88 -0.47 1.14
N SER A 9 7.99 0.00 1.71
CA SER A 9 8.24 -0.15 3.14
C SER A 9 7.52 0.95 3.91
N VAL A 10 6.64 0.55 4.81
CA VAL A 10 5.87 1.45 5.67
C VAL A 10 6.43 1.35 7.09
N SER A 11 6.63 2.51 7.73
CA SER A 11 7.20 2.57 9.07
C SER A 11 6.50 3.61 9.93
N GLY A 12 6.40 3.34 11.22
CA GLY A 12 5.72 4.21 12.18
C GLY A 12 4.24 3.87 12.31
N GLU A 13 3.40 4.88 12.48
CA GLU A 13 1.97 4.70 12.70
C GLU A 13 1.19 4.76 11.39
N MET A 14 0.12 3.99 11.31
CA MET A 14 -0.86 4.02 10.21
C MET A 14 -2.23 4.44 10.76
N ASP A 15 -2.51 5.72 10.61
CA ASP A 15 -3.68 6.42 11.14
C ASP A 15 -4.26 7.41 10.11
N HIS A 16 -5.18 8.26 10.54
CA HIS A 16 -5.76 9.28 9.67
C HIS A 16 -4.72 10.30 9.15
N HIS A 17 -3.70 10.65 9.94
CA HIS A 17 -2.71 11.67 9.58
C HIS A 17 -1.69 11.17 8.55
N THR A 18 -1.35 9.89 8.61
CA THR A 18 -0.38 9.24 7.73
C THR A 18 -1.00 8.69 6.45
N GLY A 19 -2.33 8.69 6.35
CA GLY A 19 -3.07 8.06 5.27
C GLY A 19 -2.88 8.64 3.87
N ASP A 20 -2.72 9.95 3.77
CA ASP A 20 -2.55 10.60 2.47
C ASP A 20 -1.19 10.26 1.84
N THR A 21 -0.14 10.21 2.65
CA THR A 21 1.20 9.80 2.21
C THR A 21 1.19 8.37 1.65
N LEU A 22 0.47 7.45 2.31
CA LEU A 22 0.37 6.06 1.86
C LEU A 22 -0.44 5.95 0.55
N ARG A 23 -1.53 6.72 0.41
CA ARG A 23 -2.32 6.78 -0.84
C ARG A 23 -1.49 7.27 -2.01
N GLU A 24 -0.73 8.35 -1.83
CA GLU A 24 0.16 8.88 -2.88
C GLU A 24 1.22 7.86 -3.29
N ALA A 25 1.85 7.21 -2.30
CA ALA A 25 2.87 6.19 -2.57
C ALA A 25 2.32 4.98 -3.35
N LEU A 26 1.07 4.59 -3.08
CA LEU A 26 0.36 3.51 -3.78
C LEU A 26 -0.09 3.93 -5.18
N GLY A 27 -0.55 5.17 -5.34
CA GLY A 27 -0.96 5.74 -6.63
C GLY A 27 0.19 5.98 -7.61
N ALA A 28 1.41 6.16 -7.11
CA ALA A 28 2.60 6.37 -7.94
C ALA A 28 3.10 5.09 -8.65
N CYS A 29 2.40 3.96 -8.56
CA CYS A 29 2.81 2.71 -9.20
C CYS A 29 2.55 2.75 -10.71
N THR A 30 3.61 2.81 -11.52
CA THR A 30 3.54 2.95 -12.98
C THR A 30 3.56 1.62 -13.75
N THR A 31 3.56 0.48 -13.03
CA THR A 31 3.54 -0.85 -13.66
C THR A 31 2.14 -1.19 -14.14
N ASP A 32 2.03 -1.84 -15.30
CA ASP A 32 0.77 -2.33 -15.86
C ASP A 32 0.85 -3.86 -16.11
N PRO A 33 0.04 -4.69 -15.41
CA PRO A 33 -0.86 -4.30 -14.32
C PRO A 33 -0.08 -3.95 -13.05
N PRO A 34 -0.64 -3.10 -12.15
CA PRO A 34 0.10 -2.59 -11.00
C PRO A 34 0.23 -3.64 -9.90
N ARG A 35 1.47 -3.95 -9.49
CA ARG A 35 1.75 -5.00 -8.50
C ARG A 35 2.52 -4.42 -7.34
N VAL A 36 1.90 -4.39 -6.16
CA VAL A 36 2.47 -3.74 -4.98
C VAL A 36 2.52 -4.70 -3.79
N VAL A 37 3.68 -4.76 -3.13
CA VAL A 37 3.83 -5.31 -1.79
C VAL A 37 3.99 -4.16 -0.81
N ALA A 38 3.11 -4.04 0.17
CA ALA A 38 3.30 -3.17 1.33
C ALA A 38 3.96 -4.00 2.44
N ASP A 39 5.22 -3.67 2.74
CA ASP A 39 5.97 -4.23 3.85
C ASP A 39 5.67 -3.42 5.11
N LEU A 40 4.99 -4.07 6.05
CA LEU A 40 4.49 -3.50 7.28
C LEU A 40 5.33 -3.90 8.50
N HIS A 41 6.49 -4.55 8.33
CA HIS A 41 7.34 -5.03 9.44
C HIS A 41 7.71 -3.89 10.43
N ARG A 42 7.78 -2.64 9.95
CA ARG A 42 8.14 -1.47 10.76
C ARG A 42 6.95 -0.62 11.20
N VAL A 43 5.73 -1.10 11.00
CA VAL A 43 4.52 -0.43 11.48
C VAL A 43 4.33 -0.74 12.96
N SER A 44 4.33 0.29 13.80
CA SER A 44 4.21 0.17 15.25
C SER A 44 2.76 0.22 15.74
N PHE A 45 1.87 0.80 14.94
CA PHE A 45 0.45 0.98 15.26
C PHE A 45 -0.38 1.10 13.98
N MET A 46 -1.59 0.53 13.99
CA MET A 46 -2.57 0.68 12.93
C MET A 46 -3.97 0.77 13.53
N ASP A 47 -4.71 1.83 13.18
CA ASP A 47 -6.12 1.99 13.55
C ASP A 47 -7.07 1.56 12.40
N SER A 48 -8.37 1.82 12.56
CA SER A 48 -9.36 1.56 11.52
C SER A 48 -9.16 2.42 10.26
N SER A 49 -8.58 3.61 10.39
CA SER A 49 -8.21 4.48 9.27
C SER A 49 -7.12 3.82 8.42
N GLY A 50 -6.06 3.31 9.07
CA GLY A 50 -4.98 2.53 8.46
C GLY A 50 -5.49 1.36 7.62
N ILE A 51 -6.41 0.57 8.19
CA ILE A 51 -7.05 -0.57 7.51
C ILE A 51 -7.86 -0.08 6.30
N ASN A 52 -8.66 0.97 6.45
CA ASN A 52 -9.47 1.52 5.36
C ASN A 52 -8.61 1.99 4.18
N ILE A 53 -7.42 2.57 4.44
CA ILE A 53 -6.49 2.95 3.39
C ILE A 53 -6.02 1.74 2.59
N LEU A 54 -5.66 0.64 3.26
CA LEU A 54 -5.25 -0.61 2.60
C LEU A 54 -6.39 -1.21 1.77
N ILE A 55 -7.62 -1.19 2.28
CA ILE A 55 -8.80 -1.67 1.55
C ILE A 55 -9.03 -0.82 0.29
N SER A 56 -8.99 0.51 0.40
CA SER A 56 -9.16 1.41 -0.74
C SER A 56 -8.08 1.17 -1.81
N ALA A 57 -6.82 1.03 -1.39
CA ALA A 57 -5.72 0.78 -2.32
C ALA A 57 -5.82 -0.60 -2.98
N HIS A 58 -6.20 -1.63 -2.22
CA HIS A 58 -6.42 -2.97 -2.76
C HIS A 58 -7.51 -2.96 -3.86
N ARG A 59 -8.62 -2.25 -3.63
CA ARG A 59 -9.69 -2.09 -4.63
C ARG A 59 -9.19 -1.38 -5.89
N ALA A 60 -8.54 -0.22 -5.74
CA ALA A 60 -8.02 0.56 -6.87
C ALA A 60 -7.01 -0.24 -7.72
N LEU A 61 -6.09 -0.96 -7.08
CA LEU A 61 -5.11 -1.80 -7.78
C LEU A 61 -5.79 -2.98 -8.48
N THR A 62 -6.80 -3.59 -7.87
CA THR A 62 -7.56 -4.71 -8.47
C THR A 62 -8.40 -4.25 -9.66
N GLU A 63 -9.04 -3.08 -9.57
CA GLU A 63 -9.78 -2.46 -10.68
C GLU A 63 -8.87 -2.18 -11.89
N ALA A 64 -7.59 -1.88 -11.64
CA ALA A 64 -6.55 -1.74 -12.67
C ALA A 64 -5.94 -3.08 -13.15
N GLY A 65 -6.51 -4.22 -12.78
CA GLY A 65 -6.01 -5.57 -13.16
C GLY A 65 -4.78 -6.03 -12.37
N GLY A 66 -4.38 -5.28 -11.35
CA GLY A 66 -3.23 -5.50 -10.50
C GLY A 66 -3.55 -6.14 -9.15
N TRP A 67 -2.64 -6.01 -8.20
CA TRP A 67 -2.84 -6.49 -6.83
C TRP A 67 -2.02 -5.71 -5.79
N LEU A 68 -2.55 -5.71 -4.56
CA LEU A 68 -1.85 -5.34 -3.33
C LEU A 68 -1.65 -6.60 -2.47
N ARG A 69 -0.44 -6.82 -1.99
CA ARG A 69 -0.10 -7.85 -0.98
C ARG A 69 0.57 -7.21 0.22
N LEU A 70 0.38 -7.81 1.39
CA LEU A 70 1.01 -7.38 2.62
C LEU A 70 2.14 -8.32 2.99
N ALA A 71 3.24 -7.77 3.47
CA ALA A 71 4.36 -8.49 4.08
C ALA A 71 4.55 -7.99 5.51
N ALA A 72 5.01 -8.88 6.39
CA ALA A 72 5.32 -8.62 7.78
C ALA A 72 6.52 -9.47 8.21
#